data_AF-A0A943C436-F1
#
_entry.id   AF-A0A943C436-F1
#
_cell.length_a   1.000
_cell.length_b   1.000
_cell.length_c   1.000
_cell.angle_alpha   90.00
_cell.angle_beta   90.00
_cell.angle_gamma   90.00
#
_symmetry.space_group_name_H-M   'P 1'
#
loop_
_entity.id
_entity.type
_entity.pdbx_description
1 polymer ?
#
loop_
_entity_poly.entity_id
_entity_poly.type
_entity_poly.pdbx_seq_one_letter_code
_entity_poly.pdbx_strand_id
1 'polypeptide(L)'
;MADIISEPDFSRENNLLYGENLLGKAGRIWMTIVSVLAVVSSQNSTVNGLSEICQDMAKMNMMPRIFAKTNKKNVPWFGVIFVSVFIFVFAKLSDGSSDAISFLILVGSVFWMISYVLAHMDVLILRRRLPKAPRSFKVPFGPVLPIVGIAGIIYMILNISTDSVECNMIWLVTGITFAILAVYSFFWIKFKMKMPVFKSVPLEKVMAMENSMYYKIRKRRGIWR
;
A
#
# COMPACT_ATOMS: atom_id res chain seq x y z
N MET A 1 13.06 44.24 21.76
CA MET A 1 12.34 44.79 20.61
C MET A 1 12.68 43.90 19.42
N ALA A 2 12.31 42.63 19.45
CA ALA A 2 10.94 42.11 19.50
C ALA A 2 10.21 42.35 18.17
N ASP A 3 9.75 41.24 17.62
CA ASP A 3 8.65 41.11 16.64
C ASP A 3 9.08 41.40 15.19
N ILE A 4 9.07 40.46 14.24
CA ILE A 4 8.26 39.24 14.10
C ILE A 4 9.09 38.23 13.29
N ILE A 5 9.71 37.28 14.01
CA ILE A 5 9.93 35.92 13.50
C ILE A 5 8.54 35.29 13.54
N SER A 6 7.74 35.55 12.51
CA SER A 6 6.73 34.61 12.11
C SER A 6 7.37 33.82 10.99
N GLU A 7 7.72 32.58 11.28
CA GLU A 7 7.75 31.57 10.24
C GLU A 7 6.30 31.16 9.98
N PRO A 8 5.65 31.63 8.89
CA PRO A 8 4.63 30.86 8.24
C PRO A 8 5.15 30.49 6.84
N ASP A 9 4.95 29.24 6.43
CA ASP A 9 5.29 28.67 5.12
C ASP A 9 6.77 28.28 4.89
N PHE A 10 7.27 27.28 5.61
CA PHE A 10 8.42 26.48 5.12
C PHE A 10 8.11 25.72 3.80
N SER A 11 6.86 25.71 3.31
CA SER A 11 6.47 24.88 2.15
C SER A 11 5.35 25.49 1.32
N ARG A 12 5.55 26.73 0.81
CA ARG A 12 4.89 27.12 -0.45
C ARG A 12 5.46 26.21 -1.53
N GLU A 13 4.84 25.02 -1.69
CA GLU A 13 5.06 24.00 -2.72
C GLU A 13 6.27 24.32 -3.61
N ASN A 14 7.41 23.65 -3.40
CA ASN A 14 8.67 23.94 -4.12
C ASN A 14 8.43 24.22 -5.62
N ASN A 15 7.59 23.41 -6.24
CA ASN A 15 7.06 23.53 -7.60
C ASN A 15 6.37 24.88 -7.93
N LEU A 16 5.52 25.43 -7.05
CA LEU A 16 4.86 26.74 -7.22
C LEU A 16 5.86 27.90 -7.11
N LEU A 17 6.77 27.84 -6.13
CA LEU A 17 7.80 28.85 -5.93
C LEU A 17 8.77 28.90 -7.12
N TYR A 18 9.20 27.74 -7.61
CA TYR A 18 10.01 27.63 -8.83
C TYR A 18 9.27 28.20 -10.05
N GLY A 19 7.99 27.87 -10.22
CA GLY A 19 7.18 28.39 -11.31
C GLY A 19 7.05 29.92 -11.27
N GLU A 20 6.85 30.48 -10.08
CA GLU A 20 6.78 31.93 -9.89
C GLU A 20 8.11 32.64 -10.15
N ASN A 21 9.23 32.07 -9.70
CA ASN A 21 10.54 32.67 -9.92
C ASN A 21 10.96 32.68 -11.39
N LEU A 22 10.49 31.72 -12.20
CA LEU A 22 10.83 31.64 -13.62
C LEU A 22 9.89 32.45 -14.53
N LEU A 23 8.58 32.43 -14.25
CA LEU A 23 7.54 32.95 -15.16
C LEU A 23 6.59 33.95 -14.48
N GLY A 24 6.88 34.37 -13.25
CA GLY A 24 6.04 35.27 -12.46
C GLY A 24 4.68 34.67 -12.11
N LYS A 25 3.67 35.52 -11.94
CA LYS A 25 2.30 35.12 -11.57
C LYS A 25 1.68 34.07 -12.50
N ALA A 26 2.02 34.11 -13.79
CA ALA A 26 1.55 33.13 -14.77
C ALA A 26 2.10 31.72 -14.47
N GLY A 27 3.38 31.63 -14.09
CA GLY A 27 4.00 30.37 -13.69
C GLY A 27 3.39 29.77 -12.43
N ARG A 28 3.06 30.61 -11.43
CA ARG A 28 2.36 30.15 -10.22
C ARG A 28 1.01 29.51 -10.56
N ILE A 29 0.16 30.21 -11.34
CA ILE A 29 -1.17 29.72 -11.73
C ILE A 29 -1.06 28.41 -12.50
N TRP A 30 -0.13 28.34 -13.46
CA TRP A 30 0.10 27.14 -14.25
C TRP A 30 0.49 25.94 -13.37
N MET A 31 1.45 26.12 -12.47
CA MET A 31 1.92 25.06 -11.59
C MET A 31 0.83 24.61 -10.60
N THR A 32 -0.06 25.51 -10.14
CA THR A 32 -1.22 25.12 -9.32
C THR A 32 -2.17 24.22 -10.10
N ILE A 33 -2.50 24.56 -11.35
CA ILE A 33 -3.39 23.74 -12.19
C ILE A 33 -2.79 22.34 -12.40
N VAL A 34 -1.51 22.28 -12.75
CA VAL A 34 -0.81 21.00 -12.97
C VAL A 34 -0.80 20.15 -11.70
N SER A 35 -0.52 20.76 -10.54
CA SER A 35 -0.43 20.04 -9.27
C SER A 35 -1.79 19.50 -8.83
N VAL A 36 -2.87 20.27 -8.97
CA VAL A 36 -4.23 19.81 -8.67
C VAL A 36 -4.63 18.64 -9.57
N LEU A 37 -4.39 18.74 -10.89
CA LEU A 37 -4.71 17.66 -11.83
C LEU A 37 -3.88 16.39 -11.55
N ALA A 38 -2.60 16.54 -11.18
CA ALA A 38 -1.73 15.42 -10.81
C ALA A 38 -2.22 14.71 -9.54
N VAL A 39 -2.63 15.46 -8.52
CA VAL A 39 -3.18 14.89 -7.27
C VAL A 39 -4.51 14.18 -7.53
N VAL A 40 -5.43 14.80 -8.27
CA VAL A 40 -6.75 14.21 -8.57
C VAL A 40 -6.62 12.91 -9.37
N SER A 41 -5.75 12.88 -10.39
CA SER A 41 -5.53 11.68 -11.21
C SER A 41 -4.85 10.56 -10.43
N SER A 42 -3.84 10.88 -9.63
CA SER A 42 -3.14 9.92 -8.76
C SER A 42 -4.09 9.34 -7.72
N GLN A 43 -4.89 10.19 -7.06
CA GLN A 43 -5.84 9.76 -6.05
C GLN A 43 -6.92 8.84 -6.63
N ASN A 44 -7.46 9.18 -7.81
CA ASN A 44 -8.43 8.32 -8.49
C ASN A 44 -7.84 6.95 -8.82
N SER A 45 -6.58 6.90 -9.29
CA SER A 45 -5.89 5.64 -9.61
C SER A 45 -5.68 4.79 -8.37
N THR A 46 -5.24 5.40 -7.27
CA THR A 46 -5.01 4.70 -5.99
C THR A 46 -6.29 4.11 -5.41
N VAL A 47 -7.40 4.86 -5.41
CA VAL A 47 -8.68 4.36 -4.89
C VAL A 47 -9.18 3.17 -5.71
N ASN A 48 -9.11 3.24 -7.05
CA ASN A 48 -9.52 2.14 -7.90
C ASN A 48 -8.62 0.92 -7.73
N GLY A 49 -7.29 1.09 -7.78
CA GLY A 49 -6.34 -0.01 -7.65
C GLY A 49 -6.45 -0.73 -6.31
N LEU A 50 -6.56 0.01 -5.20
CA LEU A 50 -6.68 -0.62 -3.87
C LEU A 50 -8.01 -1.35 -3.70
N SER A 51 -9.08 -0.85 -4.31
CA SER A 51 -10.39 -1.51 -4.30
C SER A 51 -10.40 -2.82 -5.09
N GLU A 52 -9.69 -2.88 -6.21
CA GLU A 52 -9.51 -4.11 -6.99
C GLU A 52 -8.67 -5.15 -6.24
N ILE A 53 -7.59 -4.72 -5.58
CA ILE A 53 -6.78 -5.59 -4.71
C ILE A 53 -7.66 -6.21 -3.60
N CYS A 54 -8.48 -5.41 -2.92
CA CYS A 54 -9.43 -5.91 -1.93
C CYS A 54 -10.44 -6.91 -2.52
N GLN A 55 -10.92 -6.65 -3.73
CA GLN A 55 -11.84 -7.53 -4.43
C GLN A 55 -11.20 -8.88 -4.76
N ASP A 56 -9.96 -8.90 -5.25
CA ASP A 56 -9.24 -10.11 -5.62
C ASP A 56 -8.89 -10.95 -4.38
N MET A 57 -8.48 -10.29 -3.29
CA MET A 57 -8.34 -10.95 -1.98
C MET A 57 -9.65 -11.57 -1.51
N ALA A 58 -10.79 -10.89 -1.70
CA ALA A 58 -12.10 -11.42 -1.33
C ALA A 58 -12.54 -12.62 -2.20
N LYS A 59 -12.20 -12.64 -3.50
CA LYS A 59 -12.43 -13.80 -4.38
C LYS A 59 -11.66 -15.03 -3.92
N MET A 60 -10.46 -14.83 -3.37
CA MET A 60 -9.62 -15.87 -2.76
C MET A 60 -9.99 -16.22 -1.31
N ASN A 61 -11.13 -15.73 -0.79
CA ASN A 61 -11.58 -15.90 0.60
C ASN A 61 -10.64 -15.31 1.68
N MET A 62 -9.67 -14.49 1.29
CA MET A 62 -8.75 -13.83 2.22
C MET A 62 -9.37 -12.59 2.89
N MET A 63 -10.53 -12.15 2.41
CA MET A 63 -11.22 -10.95 2.90
C MET A 63 -12.74 -11.21 2.97
N PRO A 64 -13.52 -10.46 3.79
CA PRO A 64 -14.97 -10.59 3.81
C PRO A 64 -15.62 -10.49 2.42
N ARG A 65 -16.67 -11.26 2.21
CA ARG A 65 -17.36 -11.39 0.91
C ARG A 65 -17.94 -10.09 0.36
N ILE A 66 -18.19 -9.14 1.25
CA ILE A 66 -18.76 -7.84 0.90
C ILE A 66 -17.83 -7.11 -0.09
N PHE A 67 -16.50 -7.29 0.05
CA PHE A 67 -15.50 -6.75 -0.86
C PHE A 67 -15.49 -7.40 -2.25
N ALA A 68 -16.04 -8.62 -2.40
CA ALA A 68 -16.15 -9.26 -3.71
C ALA A 68 -17.38 -8.76 -4.52
N LYS A 69 -18.29 -7.99 -3.92
CA LYS A 69 -19.50 -7.50 -4.59
C LYS A 69 -19.17 -6.38 -5.56
N THR A 70 -19.60 -6.54 -6.81
CA THR A 70 -19.46 -5.54 -7.87
C THR A 70 -20.80 -4.97 -8.30
N ASN A 71 -20.78 -3.76 -8.86
CA ASN A 71 -21.94 -3.14 -9.52
C ASN A 71 -22.10 -3.64 -10.97
N LYS A 72 -23.14 -3.19 -11.69
CA LYS A 72 -23.45 -3.51 -13.11
C LYS A 72 -22.26 -3.27 -14.06
N LYS A 73 -21.36 -2.34 -13.72
CA LYS A 73 -20.14 -2.02 -14.48
C LYS A 73 -18.90 -2.80 -14.01
N ASN A 74 -19.06 -3.86 -13.22
CA ASN A 74 -17.99 -4.68 -12.63
C ASN A 74 -17.06 -3.95 -11.64
N VAL A 75 -17.40 -2.74 -11.20
CA VAL A 75 -16.62 -1.99 -10.20
C VAL A 75 -16.89 -2.50 -8.79
N PRO A 76 -15.86 -2.78 -7.96
CA PRO A 76 -16.00 -3.17 -6.55
C PRO A 76 -16.36 -1.97 -5.67
N TRP A 77 -17.63 -1.55 -5.72
CA TRP A 77 -18.11 -0.32 -5.07
C TRP A 77 -17.89 -0.29 -3.55
N PHE A 78 -17.99 -1.44 -2.86
CA PHE A 78 -17.75 -1.49 -1.42
C PHE A 78 -16.27 -1.27 -1.08
N GLY A 79 -15.35 -1.77 -1.92
CA GLY A 79 -13.93 -1.48 -1.79
C GLY A 79 -13.64 0.01 -1.96
N VAL A 80 -14.27 0.64 -2.97
CA VAL A 80 -14.11 2.08 -3.24
C VAL A 80 -14.55 2.93 -2.06
N ILE A 81 -15.73 2.65 -1.51
CA ILE A 81 -16.24 3.37 -0.34
C ILE A 81 -15.33 3.11 0.86
N PHE A 82 -14.94 1.86 1.11
CA PHE A 82 -14.08 1.51 2.23
C PHE A 82 -12.76 2.29 2.19
N VAL A 83 -12.04 2.25 1.07
CA VAL A 83 -10.78 2.97 0.89
C VAL A 83 -10.98 4.49 1.04
N SER A 84 -12.04 5.03 0.44
CA SER A 84 -12.34 6.47 0.51
C SER A 84 -12.63 6.94 1.93
N VAL A 85 -13.39 6.16 2.71
CA VAL A 85 -13.67 6.45 4.12
C VAL A 85 -12.39 6.50 4.94
N PHE A 86 -11.48 5.54 4.76
CA PHE A 86 -10.19 5.55 5.47
C PHE A 86 -9.35 6.77 5.10
N ILE A 87 -9.28 7.16 3.83
CA ILE A 87 -8.58 8.38 3.39
C ILE A 87 -9.16 9.61 4.10
N PHE A 88 -10.49 9.76 4.15
CA PHE A 88 -11.12 10.88 4.84
C PHE A 88 -10.90 10.85 6.37
N VAL A 89 -10.85 9.66 6.98
CA VAL A 89 -10.53 9.52 8.41
C VAL A 89 -9.10 9.99 8.69
N PHE A 90 -8.12 9.58 7.89
CA PHE A 90 -6.74 10.05 8.05
C PHE A 90 -6.59 11.54 7.75
N ALA A 91 -7.31 12.06 6.75
CA ALA A 91 -7.34 13.50 6.47
C ALA A 91 -7.85 14.29 7.68
N LYS A 92 -8.93 13.83 8.32
CA LYS A 92 -9.46 14.44 9.56
C LYS A 92 -8.52 14.27 10.76
N LEU A 93 -7.89 13.11 10.91
CA LEU A 93 -6.96 12.85 12.01
C LEU A 93 -5.73 13.78 11.96
N SER A 94 -5.34 14.20 10.76
CA SER A 94 -4.22 15.13 10.59
C SER A 94 -4.53 16.57 11.01
N ASP A 95 -5.80 16.94 11.17
CA ASP A 95 -6.30 18.29 11.53
C ASP A 95 -5.64 19.46 10.77
N GLY A 96 -5.16 19.21 9.54
CA GLY A 96 -4.42 20.18 8.74
C GLY A 96 -3.00 20.48 9.23
N SER A 97 -2.51 19.78 10.25
CA SER A 97 -1.13 19.92 10.74
C SER A 97 -0.14 19.24 9.81
N SER A 98 0.82 20.02 9.29
CA SER A 98 1.89 19.53 8.42
C SER A 98 2.76 18.46 9.11
N ASP A 99 2.95 18.59 10.42
CA ASP A 99 3.75 17.65 11.21
C ASP A 99 3.04 16.29 11.32
N ALA A 100 1.75 16.31 11.63
CA ALA A 100 0.93 15.10 11.69
C ALA A 100 0.84 14.39 10.33
N ILE A 101 0.72 15.14 9.22
CA ILE A 101 0.74 14.57 7.86
C ILE A 101 2.10 13.91 7.58
N SER A 102 3.20 14.58 7.91
CA SER A 102 4.56 14.07 7.69
C SER A 102 4.80 12.79 8.49
N PHE A 103 4.41 12.79 9.77
CA PHE A 103 4.45 11.61 10.63
C PHE A 103 3.65 10.44 10.04
N LEU A 104 2.41 10.67 9.60
CA LEU A 104 1.58 9.63 8.97
C LEU A 104 2.18 9.10 7.66
N ILE A 105 2.83 9.96 6.86
CA ILE A 105 3.55 9.56 5.64
C ILE A 105 4.75 8.68 5.99
N LEU A 106 5.52 9.03 7.03
CA LEU A 106 6.66 8.23 7.48
C LEU A 106 6.20 6.85 7.98
N VAL A 107 5.16 6.81 8.82
CA VAL A 107 4.53 5.57 9.26
C VAL A 107 4.07 4.73 8.06
N GLY A 108 3.34 5.33 7.11
CA GLY A 108 2.92 4.69 5.86
C GLY A 108 4.08 4.13 5.04
N SER A 109 5.18 4.86 4.97
CA SER A 109 6.39 4.48 4.24
C SER A 109 7.03 3.23 4.83
N VAL A 110 7.04 3.07 6.16
CA VAL A 110 7.54 1.82 6.79
C VAL A 110 6.72 0.61 6.36
N PHE A 111 5.38 0.71 6.37
CA PHE A 111 4.53 -0.39 5.89
C PHE A 111 4.85 -0.76 4.44
N TRP A 112 5.05 0.25 3.59
CA TRP A 112 5.36 0.02 2.19
C TRP A 112 6.73 -0.62 1.99
N MET A 113 7.74 -0.15 2.72
CA MET A 113 9.08 -0.71 2.74
C MET A 113 9.09 -2.17 3.23
N ILE A 114 8.38 -2.50 4.30
CA ILE A 114 8.25 -3.89 4.77
C ILE A 114 7.62 -4.78 3.70
N SER A 115 6.57 -4.29 3.02
CA SER A 115 5.94 -5.02 1.91
C SER A 115 6.94 -5.30 0.77
N TYR A 116 7.83 -4.36 0.46
CA TYR A 116 8.89 -4.58 -0.53
C TYR A 116 9.96 -5.57 -0.09
N VAL A 117 10.33 -5.59 1.20
CA VAL A 117 11.21 -6.65 1.74
C VAL A 117 10.58 -8.02 1.53
N LEU A 118 9.28 -8.17 1.86
CA LEU A 118 8.54 -9.41 1.63
C LEU A 118 8.49 -9.79 0.15
N ALA A 119 8.23 -8.82 -0.74
CA ALA A 119 8.22 -9.07 -2.19
C ALA A 119 9.58 -9.56 -2.72
N HIS A 120 10.69 -8.98 -2.24
CA HIS A 120 12.03 -9.46 -2.59
C HIS A 120 12.32 -10.87 -2.06
N MET A 121 11.87 -11.17 -0.84
CA MET A 121 11.94 -12.53 -0.28
C MET A 121 11.13 -13.53 -1.09
N ASP A 122 9.91 -13.17 -1.48
CA ASP A 122 9.02 -14.00 -2.30
C ASP A 122 9.67 -14.35 -3.63
N VAL A 123 10.32 -13.39 -4.29
CA VAL A 123 11.08 -13.65 -5.53
C VAL A 123 12.19 -14.68 -5.30
N LEU A 124 12.95 -14.57 -4.20
CA LEU A 124 14.02 -15.53 -3.89
C LEU A 124 13.47 -16.93 -3.59
N ILE A 125 12.38 -17.01 -2.83
CA ILE A 125 11.72 -18.28 -2.46
C ILE A 125 11.10 -18.94 -3.71
N LEU A 126 10.35 -18.19 -4.52
CA LEU A 126 9.73 -18.69 -5.74
C LEU A 126 10.76 -19.15 -6.76
N ARG A 127 11.93 -18.51 -6.84
CA ARG A 127 13.03 -18.98 -7.69
C ARG A 127 13.51 -20.37 -7.32
N ARG A 128 13.58 -20.68 -6.02
CA ARG A 128 13.99 -22.01 -5.52
C ARG A 128 12.88 -23.05 -5.66
N ARG A 129 11.62 -22.67 -5.40
CA ARG A 129 10.46 -23.57 -5.49
C ARG A 129 10.05 -23.89 -6.93
N LEU A 130 10.24 -22.95 -7.85
CA LEU A 130 9.86 -23.07 -9.27
C LEU A 130 11.04 -22.80 -10.21
N PRO A 131 12.04 -23.69 -10.25
CA PRO A 131 13.21 -23.53 -11.11
C PRO A 131 12.86 -23.69 -12.61
N LYS A 132 11.87 -24.53 -12.93
CA LYS A 132 11.47 -24.89 -14.31
C LYS A 132 10.30 -24.07 -14.86
N ALA A 133 9.76 -23.11 -14.11
CA ALA A 133 8.64 -22.30 -14.60
C ALA A 133 9.08 -21.44 -15.81
N PRO A 134 8.25 -21.34 -16.87
CA PRO A 134 8.55 -20.48 -18.01
C PRO A 134 8.57 -19.02 -17.54
N ARG A 135 9.68 -18.33 -17.76
CA ARG A 135 9.82 -16.91 -17.39
C ARG A 135 9.98 -16.08 -18.65
N SER A 136 9.03 -15.16 -18.87
CA SER A 136 9.11 -14.20 -19.97
C SER A 136 10.35 -13.29 -19.86
N PHE A 137 10.76 -12.99 -18.62
CA PHE A 137 11.93 -12.19 -18.32
C PHE A 137 12.81 -12.83 -17.24
N LYS A 138 14.13 -12.79 -17.44
CA LYS A 138 15.14 -13.25 -16.47
C LYS A 138 16.07 -12.09 -16.15
N VAL A 139 16.09 -11.72 -14.88
CA VAL A 139 16.90 -10.60 -14.38
C VAL A 139 18.39 -10.95 -14.48
N PRO A 140 19.24 -10.09 -15.09
CA PRO A 140 20.69 -10.26 -15.00
C PRO A 140 21.12 -10.17 -13.53
N PHE A 141 22.17 -10.90 -13.15
CA PHE A 141 22.67 -11.02 -11.76
C PHE A 141 21.76 -11.77 -10.76
N GLY A 142 20.77 -12.51 -11.26
CA GLY A 142 20.15 -13.62 -10.52
C GLY A 142 19.56 -13.20 -9.16
N PRO A 143 20.07 -13.70 -8.02
CA PRO A 143 19.58 -13.39 -6.68
C PRO A 143 20.22 -12.15 -6.04
N VAL A 144 21.28 -11.59 -6.62
CA VAL A 144 22.05 -10.49 -6.01
C VAL A 144 21.20 -9.23 -5.88
N LEU A 145 20.48 -8.86 -6.95
CA LEU A 145 19.63 -7.67 -6.97
C LEU A 145 18.55 -7.68 -5.87
N PRO A 146 17.78 -8.78 -5.66
CA PRO A 146 16.87 -8.87 -4.52
C PRO A 146 17.56 -8.73 -3.15
N ILE A 147 18.75 -9.30 -2.96
CA ILE A 147 19.47 -9.25 -1.68
C ILE A 147 19.93 -7.82 -1.38
N VAL A 148 20.49 -7.12 -2.38
CA VAL A 148 20.90 -5.72 -2.25
C VAL A 148 19.68 -4.83 -2.00
N GLY A 149 18.55 -5.09 -2.66
CA GLY A 149 17.28 -4.40 -2.41
C GLY A 149 16.80 -4.57 -0.97
N ILE A 150 16.82 -5.80 -0.44
CA ILE A 150 16.48 -6.06 0.97
C ILE A 150 17.41 -5.29 1.91
N ALA A 151 18.73 -5.35 1.68
CA ALA A 151 19.70 -4.64 2.52
C ALA A 151 19.49 -3.12 2.49
N GLY A 152 19.24 -2.55 1.31
CA GLY A 152 18.98 -1.12 1.14
C GLY A 152 17.69 -0.67 1.83
N ILE A 153 16.60 -1.45 1.69
CA ILE A 153 15.34 -1.12 2.34
C ILE A 153 15.46 -1.26 3.86
N ILE A 154 16.16 -2.28 4.38
CA ILE A 154 16.42 -2.41 5.82
C ILE A 154 17.21 -1.20 6.33
N TYR A 155 18.23 -0.75 5.59
CA TYR A 155 18.99 0.45 5.94
C TYR A 155 18.09 1.70 5.99
N MET A 156 17.18 1.85 5.02
CA MET A 156 16.22 2.97 4.99
C MET A 156 15.22 2.91 6.15
N ILE A 157 14.72 1.72 6.51
CA ILE A 157 13.82 1.54 7.66
C ILE A 157 14.51 1.94 8.97
N LEU A 158 15.78 1.60 9.13
CA LEU A 158 16.56 1.94 10.33
C LEU A 158 16.87 3.44 10.44
N ASN A 159 16.96 4.14 9.31
CA ASN A 159 17.31 5.56 9.23
C ASN A 159 16.13 6.43 8.76
N ILE A 160 14.91 6.11 9.21
CA ILE A 160 13.71 6.76 8.68
C ILE A 160 13.53 8.22 9.10
N SER A 161 13.86 8.57 10.35
CA SER A 161 13.84 9.95 10.85
C SER A 161 15.13 10.22 11.62
N THR A 162 15.57 11.48 11.55
CA THR A 162 16.73 11.98 12.29
C THR A 162 16.38 12.25 13.76
N ASP A 163 15.10 12.51 14.06
CA ASP A 163 14.63 12.63 15.43
C ASP A 163 14.37 11.25 16.04
N SER A 164 15.11 10.94 17.10
CA SER A 164 14.99 9.68 17.85
C SER A 164 13.61 9.47 18.48
N VAL A 165 12.92 10.54 18.89
CA VAL A 165 11.60 10.44 19.54
C VAL A 165 10.53 10.09 18.51
N GLU A 166 10.55 10.79 17.38
CA GLU A 166 9.65 10.54 16.25
C GLU A 166 9.87 9.13 15.68
N CYS A 167 11.13 8.74 15.48
CA CYS A 167 11.50 7.41 15.02
C CYS A 167 10.92 6.31 15.94
N ASN A 168 11.07 6.47 17.26
CA ASN A 168 10.53 5.49 18.21
C ASN A 168 8.99 5.44 18.19
N MET A 169 8.32 6.58 18.02
CA MET A 169 6.87 6.62 17.83
C MET A 169 6.44 5.90 16.54
N ILE A 170 7.15 6.11 15.43
CA ILE A 170 6.88 5.41 14.15
C ILE A 170 7.00 3.89 14.34
N TRP A 171 8.06 3.43 15.00
CA TRP A 171 8.27 2.00 15.29
C TRP A 171 7.16 1.42 16.17
N LEU A 172 6.75 2.15 17.20
CA LEU A 172 5.67 1.74 18.10
C LEU A 172 4.35 1.61 17.34
N VAL A 173 3.94 2.64 16.60
CA VAL A 173 2.69 2.64 15.83
C VAL A 173 2.70 1.54 14.77
N THR A 174 3.81 1.38 14.06
CA THR A 174 3.99 0.33 13.05
C THR A 174 3.90 -1.05 13.70
N GLY A 175 4.62 -1.28 14.79
CA GLY A 175 4.64 -2.55 15.52
C GLY A 175 3.27 -2.95 16.06
N ILE A 176 2.54 -2.02 16.68
CA ILE A 176 1.17 -2.26 17.15
C ILE A 176 0.25 -2.60 15.97
N THR A 177 0.34 -1.85 14.88
CA THR A 177 -0.52 -2.09 13.71
C THR A 177 -0.25 -3.47 13.10
N PHE A 178 1.01 -3.87 12.92
CA PHE A 178 1.36 -5.22 12.46
C PHE A 178 0.90 -6.30 13.43
N ALA A 179 0.99 -6.07 14.74
CA ALA A 179 0.48 -7.01 15.74
C ALA A 179 -1.05 -7.18 15.62
N ILE A 180 -1.81 -6.09 15.48
CA ILE A 180 -3.27 -6.13 15.28
C ILE A 180 -3.60 -6.87 13.98
N LEU A 181 -2.91 -6.57 12.88
CA LEU A 181 -3.11 -7.24 11.59
C LEU A 181 -2.76 -8.73 11.65
N ALA A 182 -1.69 -9.10 12.36
CA ALA A 182 -1.30 -10.50 12.57
C ALA A 182 -2.35 -11.26 13.39
N VAL A 183 -2.86 -10.66 14.46
CA VAL A 183 -3.96 -11.22 15.26
C VAL A 183 -5.21 -11.38 14.40
N TYR A 184 -5.63 -10.33 13.70
CA TYR A 184 -6.78 -10.38 12.80
C TYR A 184 -6.63 -11.49 11.74
N SER A 185 -5.47 -11.56 11.08
CA SER A 185 -5.15 -12.57 10.08
C SER A 185 -5.20 -13.99 10.68
N PHE A 186 -4.61 -14.19 11.86
CA PHE A 186 -4.64 -15.48 12.55
C PHE A 186 -6.07 -15.95 12.86
N PHE A 187 -6.89 -15.06 13.43
CA PHE A 187 -8.31 -15.35 13.71
C PHE A 187 -9.09 -15.61 12.42
N TRP A 188 -8.86 -14.82 11.37
CA TRP A 188 -9.54 -14.99 10.09
C TRP A 188 -9.20 -16.32 9.42
N ILE A 189 -7.92 -16.69 9.39
CA ILE A 189 -7.44 -17.94 8.80
C ILE A 189 -8.00 -19.14 9.58
N LYS A 190 -7.95 -19.10 10.91
CA LYS A 190 -8.39 -20.19 11.77
C LYS A 190 -9.90 -20.39 11.75
N PHE A 191 -10.68 -19.32 11.93
CA PHE A 191 -12.13 -19.42 12.07
C PHE A 191 -12.89 -19.36 10.74
N LYS A 192 -12.46 -18.51 9.80
CA LYS A 192 -13.20 -18.28 8.56
C LYS A 192 -12.66 -19.09 7.38
N MET A 193 -11.35 -19.13 7.19
CA MET A 193 -10.75 -19.91 6.10
C MET A 193 -10.65 -21.40 6.42
N LYS A 194 -10.63 -21.77 7.72
CA LYS A 194 -10.44 -23.15 8.20
C LYS A 194 -9.23 -23.83 7.56
N MET A 195 -8.16 -23.06 7.37
CA MET A 195 -6.90 -23.53 6.78
C MET A 195 -5.85 -23.71 7.88
N PRO A 196 -4.96 -24.71 7.77
CA PRO A 196 -3.86 -24.87 8.71
C PRO A 196 -2.89 -23.68 8.58
N VAL A 197 -2.85 -22.82 9.60
CA VAL A 197 -2.11 -21.54 9.62
C VAL A 197 -0.63 -21.70 9.23
N PHE A 198 -0.01 -22.80 9.66
CA PHE A 198 1.42 -23.04 9.45
C PHE A 198 1.76 -24.11 8.39
N LYS A 199 0.76 -24.69 7.70
CA LYS A 199 1.04 -25.61 6.59
C LYS A 199 0.97 -24.84 5.27
N SER A 200 2.04 -24.90 4.49
CA SER A 200 2.05 -24.31 3.15
C SER A 200 0.95 -24.93 2.30
N VAL A 201 0.09 -24.09 1.73
CA VAL A 201 -0.87 -24.52 0.71
C VAL A 201 -0.06 -25.00 -0.49
N PRO A 202 -0.36 -26.18 -1.07
CA PRO A 202 0.30 -26.63 -2.29
C PRO A 202 0.13 -25.56 -3.37
N LEU A 203 1.22 -25.26 -4.06
CA LEU A 203 1.29 -24.12 -4.98
C LEU A 203 0.25 -24.25 -6.11
N GLU A 204 -0.03 -25.47 -6.56
CA GLU A 204 -1.03 -25.77 -7.58
C GLU A 204 -2.42 -25.26 -7.16
N LYS A 205 -2.74 -25.35 -5.87
CA LYS A 205 -3.99 -24.84 -5.31
C LYS A 205 -3.98 -23.32 -5.25
N VAL A 206 -2.84 -22.68 -4.98
CA VAL A 206 -2.71 -21.21 -5.00
C VAL A 206 -2.89 -20.68 -6.43
N MET A 207 -2.20 -21.27 -7.40
CA MET A 207 -2.35 -20.93 -8.82
C MET A 207 -3.78 -21.17 -9.31
N ALA A 208 -4.43 -22.24 -8.84
CA ALA A 208 -5.84 -22.47 -9.14
C ALA A 208 -6.73 -21.35 -8.55
N MET A 209 -6.47 -20.88 -7.33
CA MET A 209 -7.25 -19.81 -6.69
C MET A 209 -7.12 -18.46 -7.41
N GLU A 210 -5.97 -18.17 -8.00
CA GLU A 210 -5.71 -16.96 -8.79
C GLU A 210 -6.46 -16.96 -10.14
N ASN A 211 -6.68 -18.16 -10.70
CA ASN A 211 -7.34 -18.27 -12.00
C ASN A 211 -8.80 -17.76 -11.94
N SER A 212 -9.16 -16.83 -12.83
CA SER A 212 -10.52 -16.25 -12.91
C SER A 212 -11.65 -17.29 -13.03
N MET A 213 -11.36 -18.47 -13.60
CA MET A 213 -12.32 -19.57 -13.74
C MET A 213 -12.63 -20.24 -12.41
N TYR A 214 -11.69 -20.27 -11.47
CA TYR A 214 -11.88 -20.88 -10.15
C TYR A 214 -13.03 -20.22 -9.39
N TYR A 215 -13.05 -18.89 -9.37
CA TYR A 215 -14.13 -18.14 -8.73
C TYR A 215 -15.48 -18.39 -9.43
N LYS A 216 -15.51 -18.37 -10.76
CA LYS A 216 -16.74 -18.64 -11.56
C LYS A 216 -17.31 -20.04 -11.29
N ILE A 217 -16.45 -21.05 -11.20
CA ILE A 217 -16.87 -22.44 -10.92
C ILE A 217 -17.37 -22.57 -9.49
N ARG A 218 -16.67 -21.96 -8.52
CA ARG A 218 -17.06 -22.01 -7.11
C ARG A 218 -18.40 -21.34 -6.84
N LYS A 219 -18.67 -20.23 -7.53
CA LYS A 219 -19.97 -19.53 -7.49
C LYS A 219 -21.06 -20.39 -8.14
N ARG A 220 -20.80 -20.98 -9.31
CA ARG A 220 -21.74 -21.89 -10.00
C ARG A 220 -22.09 -23.13 -9.18
N ARG A 221 -21.11 -23.74 -8.50
CA ARG A 221 -21.30 -24.93 -7.68
C ARG A 221 -21.94 -24.66 -6.31
N GLY A 222 -22.26 -23.42 -5.97
CA GLY A 222 -22.86 -23.06 -4.68
C GLY A 222 -21.95 -23.30 -3.45
N ILE A 223 -20.67 -23.68 -3.67
CA ILE A 223 -19.67 -23.91 -2.61
C ILE A 223 -19.26 -22.58 -1.96
N TRP A 224 -19.53 -21.47 -2.63
CA TRP A 224 -19.31 -20.12 -2.12
C TRP A 224 -20.45 -19.67 -1.18
N ARG A 225 -20.52 -20.22 0.04
CA ARG A 225 -21.51 -19.87 1.11
C ARG A 225 -21.02 -18.91 2.18
#